data_AF-A0A965UUC2-F1
#
_entry.id   AF-A0A965UUC2-F1
#
_cell.length_a   1.000
_cell.length_b   1.000
_cell.length_c   1.000
_cell.angle_alpha   90.00
_cell.angle_beta   90.00
_cell.angle_gamma   90.00
#
_symmetry.space_group_name_H-M   'P 1'
#
loop_
_entity.id
_entity.type
_entity.pdbx_description
1 polymer ?
#
loop_
_entity_poly.entity_id
_entity_poly.type
_entity_poly.pdbx_seq_one_letter_code
_entity_poly.pdbx_strand_id
1 'polypeptide(L)'
;MGMAINSRRKGAAGERELANYLREQGWQKARRTQQYAGNPEGGSGDVVCDNFPFHIEGKRCQQVKPEEWMRQAVKDCPDNKIPSVFFRRNGEKKWLVLLQADDLCEIARHIAPPNLKIDIVHPAPYCTTVAQGISMTSPTIQQQPTINQGDMI
;
A
#
# COMPACT_ATOMS: atom_id res chain seq x y z
N MET A 1 20.72 12.11 30.47
CA MET A 1 19.86 12.35 29.28
C MET A 1 20.55 11.78 28.05
N GLY A 2 20.26 10.53 27.67
CA GLY A 2 20.89 9.85 26.54
C GLY A 2 20.16 10.15 25.23
N MET A 3 20.72 11.01 24.40
CA MET A 3 20.14 11.38 23.10
C MET A 3 20.34 10.22 22.09
N ALA A 4 19.27 9.83 21.41
CA ALA A 4 19.17 8.70 20.46
C ALA A 4 19.99 8.89 19.16
N ILE A 5 21.32 8.95 19.28
CA ILE A 5 22.27 9.34 18.22
C ILE A 5 22.40 8.33 17.06
N ASN A 6 21.85 7.12 17.20
CA ASN A 6 22.04 6.06 16.21
C ASN A 6 20.78 5.61 15.45
N SER A 7 19.59 6.08 15.78
CA SER A 7 18.37 5.64 15.08
C SER A 7 18.29 6.20 13.65
N ARG A 8 18.49 7.52 13.49
CA ARG A 8 18.42 8.20 12.18
C ARG A 8 19.47 7.70 11.19
N ARG A 9 20.72 7.54 11.64
CA ARG A 9 21.81 7.02 10.78
C ARG A 9 21.57 5.57 10.36
N LYS A 10 21.03 4.73 11.26
CA LYS A 10 20.68 3.34 10.95
C LYS A 10 19.50 3.24 9.98
N GLY A 11 18.47 4.08 10.15
CA GLY A 11 17.36 4.20 9.19
C GLY A 11 17.86 4.55 7.80
N ALA A 12 18.59 5.66 7.67
CA ALA A 12 19.12 6.11 6.39
C ALA A 12 20.11 5.12 5.74
N ALA A 13 20.80 4.28 6.52
CA ALA A 13 21.63 3.20 5.98
C ALA A 13 20.78 2.05 5.43
N GLY A 14 19.73 1.64 6.16
CA GLY A 14 18.79 0.62 5.70
C GLY A 14 18.05 1.03 4.43
N GLU A 15 17.60 2.28 4.35
CA GLU A 15 16.90 2.77 3.15
C GLU A 15 17.83 2.88 1.93
N ARG A 16 19.10 3.25 2.11
CA ARG A 16 20.11 3.21 1.03
C ARG A 16 20.36 1.79 0.53
N GLU A 17 20.43 0.85 1.46
CA GLU A 17 20.61 -0.57 1.14
C GLU A 17 19.40 -1.13 0.38
N LEU A 18 18.19 -0.74 0.74
CA LEU A 18 16.97 -1.09 0.01
C LEU A 18 16.97 -0.49 -1.41
N ALA A 19 17.36 0.78 -1.55
CA ALA A 19 17.49 1.41 -2.87
C ALA A 19 18.56 0.71 -3.75
N ASN A 20 19.71 0.32 -3.16
CA ASN A 20 20.72 -0.50 -3.85
C ASN A 20 20.12 -1.83 -4.32
N TYR A 21 19.43 -2.55 -3.42
CA TYR A 21 18.79 -3.81 -3.73
C TYR A 21 17.82 -3.68 -4.92
N LEU A 22 16.96 -2.65 -4.93
CA LEU A 22 16.04 -2.43 -6.05
C LEU A 22 16.78 -2.14 -7.36
N ARG A 23 17.90 -1.39 -7.33
CA ARG A 23 18.75 -1.20 -8.51
C ARG A 23 19.37 -2.50 -9.00
N GLU A 24 19.82 -3.37 -8.11
CA GLU A 24 20.32 -4.71 -8.46
C GLU A 24 19.23 -5.58 -9.11
N GLN A 25 17.96 -5.39 -8.74
CA GLN A 25 16.80 -6.04 -9.37
C GLN A 25 16.35 -5.38 -10.69
N GLY A 26 17.08 -4.38 -11.20
CA GLY A 26 16.78 -3.72 -12.47
C GLY A 26 16.04 -2.38 -12.36
N TRP A 27 15.60 -1.98 -11.16
CA TRP A 27 14.95 -0.68 -10.92
C TRP A 27 15.99 0.44 -10.75
N GLN A 28 16.73 0.74 -11.82
CA GLN A 28 17.93 1.59 -11.79
C GLN A 28 17.71 3.01 -11.24
N LYS A 29 16.46 3.52 -11.29
CA LYS A 29 16.10 4.84 -10.77
C LYS A 29 15.74 4.84 -9.27
N ALA A 30 15.84 3.71 -8.59
CA ALA A 30 15.51 3.63 -7.17
C ALA A 30 16.48 4.45 -6.30
N ARG A 31 15.92 5.34 -5.50
CA ARG A 31 16.66 6.25 -4.60
C ARG A 31 15.92 6.45 -3.29
N ARG A 32 16.67 6.67 -2.21
CA ARG A 32 16.11 7.08 -0.91
C ARG A 32 15.42 8.43 -1.03
N THR A 33 14.31 8.60 -0.34
CA THR A 33 13.68 9.91 -0.18
C THR A 33 14.53 10.80 0.74
N GLN A 34 14.59 12.09 0.44
CA GLN A 34 15.19 13.07 1.33
C GLN A 34 14.06 13.90 1.93
N GLN A 35 13.84 13.78 3.24
CA GLN A 35 12.97 14.69 3.97
C GLN A 35 13.72 16.04 4.13
N TYR A 36 13.76 16.86 3.08
CA TYR A 36 14.18 18.26 3.20
C TYR A 36 12.95 19.13 3.49
N ALA A 37 13.14 20.09 4.41
CA ALA A 37 12.12 20.97 4.96
C ALA A 37 11.20 21.56 3.86
N GLY A 38 9.99 21.01 3.76
CA GLY A 38 8.87 21.64 3.06
C GLY A 38 8.67 21.32 1.58
N ASN A 39 9.35 20.33 0.97
CA ASN A 39 9.11 19.99 -0.44
C ASN A 39 8.57 18.55 -0.63
N PRO A 40 7.35 18.36 -1.19
CA PRO A 40 6.74 17.06 -1.46
C PRO A 40 7.29 16.35 -2.73
N GLU A 41 8.37 16.83 -3.35
CA GLU A 41 8.96 16.22 -4.56
C GLU A 41 9.64 14.86 -4.31
N GLY A 42 9.75 14.42 -3.05
CA GLY A 42 10.14 13.06 -2.70
C GLY A 42 8.98 12.44 -1.95
N GLY A 43 8.19 11.61 -2.64
CA GLY A 43 6.99 10.98 -2.10
C GLY A 43 7.21 10.40 -0.70
N SER A 44 6.13 10.31 0.07
CA SER A 44 6.05 9.87 1.47
C SER A 44 6.76 8.53 1.81
N GLY A 45 7.13 7.73 0.81
CA GLY A 45 7.84 6.46 1.03
C GLY A 45 9.33 6.64 1.33
N ASP A 46 9.91 5.66 2.00
CA ASP A 46 11.34 5.61 2.34
C ASP A 46 12.26 5.55 1.10
N VAL A 47 11.78 4.86 0.05
CA VAL A 47 12.46 4.72 -1.24
C VAL A 47 11.47 5.01 -2.36
N VAL A 48 11.90 5.79 -3.35
CA VAL A 48 11.12 6.13 -4.53
C VAL A 48 11.78 5.60 -5.80
N CYS A 49 10.94 5.15 -6.72
CA CYS A 49 11.29 4.78 -8.08
C CYS A 49 10.05 5.01 -8.95
N ASP A 50 10.15 5.90 -9.93
CA ASP A 50 8.98 6.43 -10.65
C ASP A 50 8.20 5.34 -11.39
N ASN A 51 8.91 4.39 -12.00
CA ASN A 51 8.32 3.28 -12.74
C ASN A 51 8.02 2.05 -11.87
N PHE A 52 8.20 2.15 -10.55
CA PHE A 52 7.89 1.06 -9.63
C PHE A 52 6.44 1.20 -9.10
N PRO A 53 5.59 0.18 -9.27
CA PRO A 53 4.15 0.29 -9.00
C PRO A 53 3.78 0.30 -7.51
N PHE A 54 4.74 0.05 -6.61
CA PHE A 54 4.51 0.02 -5.18
C PHE A 54 5.00 1.30 -4.47
N HIS A 55 4.29 1.69 -3.42
CA HIS A 55 4.80 2.57 -2.37
C HIS A 55 5.67 1.73 -1.44
N ILE A 56 6.89 2.18 -1.19
CA ILE A 56 7.91 1.39 -0.48
C ILE A 56 8.14 1.98 0.92
N GLU A 57 7.67 1.25 1.93
CA GLU A 57 8.05 1.45 3.33
C GLU A 57 9.18 0.46 3.70
N GLY A 58 10.33 0.96 4.15
CA GLY A 58 11.53 0.15 4.42
C GLY A 58 11.73 -0.13 5.91
N LYS A 59 11.81 -1.42 6.30
CA LYS A 59 12.01 -1.83 7.69
C LYS A 59 13.23 -2.75 7.84
N ARG A 60 14.23 -2.28 8.60
CA ARG A 60 15.41 -3.07 8.99
C ARG A 60 15.48 -3.19 10.50
N CYS A 61 15.04 -4.33 11.04
CA CYS A 61 14.95 -4.56 12.49
C CYS A 61 14.89 -6.05 12.84
N GLN A 62 15.01 -6.41 14.11
CA GLN A 62 14.91 -7.81 14.55
C GLN A 62 13.47 -8.31 14.62
N GLN A 63 12.59 -7.50 15.22
CA GLN A 63 11.18 -7.81 15.42
C GLN A 63 10.35 -7.37 14.23
N VAL A 64 9.34 -8.16 13.89
CA VAL A 64 8.38 -7.87 12.81
C VAL A 64 7.09 -7.33 13.43
N LYS A 65 6.53 -6.27 12.86
CA LYS A 65 5.26 -5.68 13.30
C LYS A 65 4.35 -5.43 12.10
N PRO A 66 3.75 -6.50 11.53
CA PRO A 66 3.12 -6.43 10.21
C PRO A 66 1.94 -5.45 10.17
N GLU A 67 1.08 -5.42 11.19
CA GLU A 67 -0.10 -4.55 11.22
C GLU A 67 0.27 -3.07 11.38
N GLU A 68 1.26 -2.76 12.22
CA GLU A 68 1.76 -1.40 12.43
C GLU A 68 2.38 -0.85 11.14
N TRP A 69 3.24 -1.64 10.49
CA TRP A 69 3.95 -1.22 9.28
C TRP A 69 3.02 -1.11 8.08
N MET A 70 2.11 -2.06 7.90
CA MET A 70 1.12 -1.98 6.82
C MET A 70 0.18 -0.79 7.00
N ARG A 71 -0.22 -0.46 8.24
CA ARG A 71 -1.03 0.75 8.49
C ARG A 71 -0.31 2.03 8.08
N GLN A 72 0.99 2.12 8.37
CA GLN A 72 1.82 3.26 7.93
C GLN A 72 1.91 3.31 6.40
N ALA A 73 2.24 2.18 5.76
CA ALA A 73 2.38 2.09 4.32
C ALA A 73 1.07 2.45 3.59
N VAL A 74 -0.08 1.99 4.08
CA VAL A 74 -1.41 2.33 3.51
C VAL A 74 -1.71 3.81 3.66
N LYS A 75 -1.48 4.38 4.85
CA LYS A 75 -1.76 5.79 5.13
C LYS A 75 -0.95 6.73 4.23
N ASP A 76 0.30 6.37 3.98
CA ASP A 76 1.23 7.21 3.23
C ASP A 76 1.23 6.89 1.73
N CYS A 77 0.57 5.82 1.29
CA CYS A 77 0.54 5.43 -0.12
C CYS A 77 -0.24 6.43 -0.97
N PRO A 78 0.30 6.92 -2.09
CA PRO A 78 -0.48 7.69 -3.06
C PRO A 78 -1.47 6.78 -3.81
N ASP A 79 -2.57 7.36 -4.28
CA ASP A 79 -3.69 6.67 -4.93
C ASP A 79 -3.28 5.81 -6.15
N ASN A 80 -2.16 6.14 -6.80
CA ASN A 80 -1.67 5.46 -8.00
C ASN A 80 -0.61 4.36 -7.73
N LYS A 81 -0.42 3.97 -6.47
CA LYS A 81 0.53 2.92 -6.09
C LYS A 81 -0.11 1.90 -5.16
N ILE A 82 0.50 0.73 -5.08
CA ILE A 82 0.11 -0.33 -4.16
C ILE A 82 0.96 -0.22 -2.87
N PRO A 83 0.36 -0.17 -1.67
CA PRO A 83 1.11 -0.08 -0.42
C PRO A 83 1.93 -1.35 -0.17
N SER A 84 3.21 -1.19 0.20
CA SER A 84 4.07 -2.33 0.49
C SER A 84 5.10 -2.03 1.58
N VAL A 85 5.48 -3.07 2.33
CA VAL A 85 6.59 -3.00 3.29
C VAL A 85 7.70 -3.93 2.86
N PHE A 86 8.89 -3.38 2.64
CA PHE A 86 10.12 -4.13 2.42
C PHE A 86 10.83 -4.33 3.75
N PHE A 87 10.85 -5.58 4.22
CA PHE A 87 11.43 -5.95 5.50
C PHE A 87 12.70 -6.77 5.32
N ARG A 88 13.70 -6.50 6.17
CA ARG A 88 14.85 -7.39 6.35
C ARG A 88 15.28 -7.45 7.81
N ARG A 89 15.45 -8.68 8.32
CA ARG A 89 16.00 -8.91 9.67
C ARG A 89 17.48 -8.54 9.73
N ASN A 90 17.98 -7.95 10.83
CA ASN A 90 19.43 -7.65 10.89
C ASN A 90 20.24 -8.95 10.84
N GLY A 91 21.29 -8.98 10.02
CA GLY A 91 22.11 -10.16 9.78
C GLY A 91 21.66 -10.98 8.57
N GLU A 92 20.39 -10.85 8.17
CA GLU A 92 19.87 -11.52 6.98
C GLU A 92 20.22 -10.77 5.69
N LYS A 93 20.32 -11.52 4.60
CA LYS A 93 20.59 -10.98 3.26
C LYS A 93 19.33 -10.74 2.44
N LYS A 94 18.28 -11.53 2.67
CA LYS A 94 17.06 -11.53 1.84
C LYS A 94 16.07 -10.47 2.30
N TRP A 95 15.63 -9.64 1.37
CA TRP A 95 14.46 -8.78 1.58
C TRP A 95 13.18 -9.59 1.41
N LEU A 96 12.23 -9.38 2.31
CA LEU A 96 10.87 -9.89 2.24
C LEU A 96 9.92 -8.73 1.98
N VAL A 97 8.78 -9.02 1.37
CA VAL A 97 7.73 -8.02 1.11
C VAL A 97 6.47 -8.43 1.87
N LEU A 98 5.84 -7.46 2.53
CA LEU A 98 4.48 -7.57 3.02
C LEU A 98 3.54 -6.76 2.13
N LEU A 99 2.42 -7.37 1.78
CA LEU A 99 1.30 -6.80 1.02
C LEU A 99 -0.01 -7.15 1.73
N GLN A 100 -1.08 -6.39 1.49
CA GLN A 100 -2.42 -6.88 1.84
C GLN A 100 -2.76 -8.06 0.92
N ALA A 101 -3.53 -9.00 1.45
CA ALA A 101 -3.95 -10.17 0.69
C ALA A 101 -4.76 -9.78 -0.55
N ASP A 102 -5.58 -8.73 -0.43
CA ASP A 102 -6.42 -8.23 -1.53
C ASP A 102 -5.56 -7.66 -2.67
N ASP A 103 -4.53 -6.87 -2.35
CA ASP A 103 -3.56 -6.35 -3.32
C ASP A 103 -2.85 -7.49 -4.07
N LEU A 104 -2.41 -8.52 -3.32
CA LEU A 104 -1.76 -9.68 -3.92
C LEU A 104 -2.72 -10.45 -4.84
N CYS A 105 -3.99 -10.62 -4.43
CA CYS A 105 -5.00 -11.27 -5.25
C CYS A 105 -5.25 -10.49 -6.55
N GLU A 106 -5.28 -9.16 -6.49
CA GLU A 106 -5.46 -8.32 -7.67
C GLU A 106 -4.26 -8.44 -8.64
N ILE A 107 -3.04 -8.43 -8.12
CA ILE A 107 -1.84 -8.70 -8.93
C ILE A 107 -1.91 -10.11 -9.54
N ALA A 108 -2.33 -11.11 -8.75
CA ALA A 108 -2.44 -12.50 -9.19
C ALA A 108 -3.42 -12.64 -10.36
N ARG A 109 -4.52 -11.88 -10.38
CA ARG A 109 -5.48 -11.86 -11.50
C ARG A 109 -4.85 -11.39 -12.81
N HIS A 110 -3.97 -10.39 -12.75
CA HIS A 110 -3.30 -9.83 -13.93
C HIS A 110 -2.23 -10.75 -14.52
N ILE A 111 -1.62 -11.62 -13.70
CA ILE A 111 -0.57 -12.56 -14.13
C ILE A 111 -1.10 -13.98 -14.34
N ALA A 112 -2.35 -14.23 -13.98
CA ALA A 112 -2.98 -15.53 -14.17
C ALA A 112 -3.04 -15.91 -15.66
N PRO A 113 -2.95 -17.21 -16.00
CA PRO A 113 -3.09 -17.66 -17.37
C PRO A 113 -4.43 -17.20 -17.99
N PRO A 114 -4.45 -16.81 -19.27
CA PRO A 114 -5.64 -16.24 -19.92
C PRO A 114 -6.83 -17.21 -20.02
N ASN A 115 -6.58 -18.51 -19.85
CA ASN A 115 -7.60 -19.56 -19.86
C ASN A 115 -8.20 -19.84 -18.46
N LEU A 116 -7.77 -19.13 -17.41
CA LEU A 116 -8.36 -19.25 -16.09
C LEU A 116 -9.63 -18.41 -16.02
N LYS A 117 -10.78 -19.06 -15.83
CA LYS A 117 -12.02 -18.36 -15.46
C LYS A 117 -11.92 -17.95 -14.00
N ILE A 118 -11.92 -16.65 -13.73
CA ILE A 118 -11.93 -16.10 -12.38
C ILE A 118 -13.30 -15.46 -12.17
N ASP A 119 -14.15 -16.12 -11.39
CA ASP A 119 -15.45 -15.58 -11.01
C ASP A 119 -15.26 -14.57 -9.88
N ILE A 120 -15.15 -13.28 -10.23
CA ILE A 120 -14.96 -12.22 -9.25
C ILE A 120 -16.32 -11.86 -8.64
N VAL A 121 -16.55 -12.32 -7.40
CA VAL A 121 -17.63 -11.78 -6.57
C VAL A 121 -17.18 -10.39 -6.10
N HIS A 122 -17.58 -9.34 -6.81
CA HIS A 122 -17.37 -7.98 -6.33
C HIS A 122 -18.24 -7.72 -5.10
N PRO A 123 -17.66 -7.40 -3.91
CA PRO A 123 -18.45 -6.77 -2.87
C PRO A 123 -18.70 -5.32 -3.29
N ALA A 124 -19.76 -5.10 -4.06
CA ALA A 124 -20.32 -3.80 -4.50
C ALA A 124 -19.31 -2.76 -5.05
N PRO A 125 -19.39 -2.36 -6.34
CA PRO A 125 -18.49 -1.36 -6.89
C PRO A 125 -18.70 0.03 -6.25
N TYR A 126 -17.63 0.69 -5.84
CA TYR A 126 -17.63 2.11 -5.48
C TYR A 126 -17.64 3.01 -6.72
N CYS A 127 -18.57 3.98 -6.70
CA CYS A 127 -18.76 5.19 -7.51
C CYS A 127 -18.10 5.29 -8.91
N THR A 128 -18.92 5.28 -9.95
CA THR A 128 -18.57 5.88 -11.26
C THR A 128 -19.47 7.09 -11.49
N THR A 129 -18.88 8.28 -11.67
CA THR A 129 -19.60 9.48 -12.11
C THR A 129 -19.06 9.95 -13.45
N VAL A 130 -19.94 10.00 -14.47
CA VAL A 130 -19.85 11.02 -15.53
C VAL A 130 -21.26 11.57 -15.79
N ALA A 131 -21.39 12.89 -15.76
CA ALA A 131 -22.62 13.62 -16.01
C ALA A 131 -22.62 14.27 -17.40
N GLN A 132 -23.54 13.85 -18.26
CA GLN A 132 -24.31 14.63 -19.26
C GLN A 132 -25.17 13.64 -20.08
N GLY A 133 -26.21 13.07 -19.46
CA GLY A 133 -27.22 12.28 -20.19
C GLY A 133 -27.65 10.94 -19.57
N ILE A 134 -27.25 10.68 -18.32
CA ILE A 134 -27.66 9.60 -17.41
C ILE A 134 -26.68 8.41 -17.34
N SER A 135 -25.92 8.40 -16.24
CA SER A 135 -25.62 7.19 -15.47
C SER A 135 -25.70 7.56 -14.00
N MET A 136 -26.60 6.89 -13.28
CA MET A 136 -26.94 7.16 -11.88
C MET A 136 -26.13 6.26 -10.94
N THR A 137 -25.61 6.85 -9.87
CA THR A 137 -25.17 6.13 -8.68
C THR A 137 -26.19 6.37 -7.57
N SER A 138 -26.97 5.35 -7.24
CA SER A 138 -27.79 5.35 -6.03
C SER A 138 -27.07 4.54 -4.95
N PRO A 139 -26.65 5.14 -3.83
CA PRO A 139 -26.39 4.33 -2.64
C PRO A 139 -27.73 3.71 -2.23
N THR A 140 -27.78 2.40 -2.07
CA THR A 140 -28.83 1.84 -1.20
C THR A 140 -28.45 2.31 0.20
N ILE A 141 -29.00 3.46 0.61
CA ILE A 141 -29.32 3.69 2.01
C ILE A 141 -30.01 2.41 2.44
N GLN A 142 -29.45 1.69 3.42
CA GLN A 142 -30.15 0.61 4.08
C GLN A 142 -31.51 1.16 4.50
N GLN A 143 -32.56 0.86 3.75
CA GLN A 143 -33.92 1.04 4.22
C GLN A 143 -34.03 0.11 5.42
N GLN A 144 -34.11 0.71 6.62
CA GLN A 144 -34.58 -0.01 7.79
C GLN A 144 -35.89 -0.72 7.44
N PRO A 145 -36.09 -1.95 7.90
CA PRO A 145 -37.29 -2.71 7.56
C PRO A 145 -38.54 -1.96 8.00
N THR A 146 -39.52 -1.94 7.10
CA THR A 146 -40.88 -1.49 7.35
C THR A 146 -41.49 -2.27 8.51
N ILE A 147 -41.83 -1.59 9.60
CA ILE A 147 -42.82 -2.09 10.57
C ILE A 147 -44.17 -1.64 10.04
N ASN A 148 -44.92 -2.56 9.44
CA ASN A 148 -46.35 -2.42 9.28
C ASN A 148 -47.02 -3.53 10.08
N GLN A 149 -47.60 -3.16 11.22
CA GLN A 149 -48.85 -3.75 11.66
C GLN A 149 -49.54 -2.77 12.61
N GLY A 150 -50.57 -2.12 12.06
CA GLY A 150 -51.71 -1.77 12.88
C GLY A 150 -52.38 -3.05 13.41
N ASP A 151 -53.18 -2.82 14.45
CA ASP A 151 -54.06 -3.75 15.16
C ASP A 151 -53.41 -4.60 16.26
N MET A 152 -53.35 -4.03 17.46
CA MET A 152 -54.08 -4.58 18.61
C MET A 152 -54.39 -3.46 19.63
N ILE A 153 -55.70 -3.15 19.71
CA ILE A 153 -56.50 -2.51 20.79
C ILE A 153 -56.09 -1.15 21.37
#